data_AF-A0A3C1EYA4-F1
#
_entry.id   AF-A0A3C1EYA4-F1
#
_cell.length_a   1.000
_cell.length_b   1.000
_cell.length_c   1.000
_cell.angle_alpha   90.00
_cell.angle_beta   90.00
_cell.angle_gamma   90.00
#
_symmetry.space_group_name_H-M   'P 1'
#
loop_
_entity.id
_entity.type
_entity.pdbx_description
1 polymer ?
#
loop_
_entity_poly.entity_id
_entity_poly.type
_entity_poly.pdbx_seq_one_letter_code
_entity_poly.pdbx_strand_id
1 'polypeptide(L)'
;MYLIEPEAVKCIEDDLEELLNFYEQSEPLRIKLRTTNIIERVFREVRRRTRPMSCFNNRASVERIIFAILTRQNKLWEGKPLIKNFSKLTQNT
;
A
#
# COMPACT_ATOMS: atom_id res chain seq x y z
N MET A 1 -17.69 -18.63 -22.03
CA MET A 1 -16.94 -17.79 -22.97
C MET A 1 -15.99 -16.95 -22.14
N TYR A 2 -14.69 -17.30 -22.12
CA TYR A 2 -13.69 -16.52 -21.38
C TYR A 2 -13.44 -15.24 -22.18
N LEU A 3 -13.71 -14.09 -21.57
CA LEU A 3 -13.32 -12.80 -22.11
C LEU A 3 -11.80 -12.70 -21.91
N ILE A 4 -11.03 -12.87 -22.98
CA ILE A 4 -9.59 -12.69 -22.95
C ILE A 4 -9.36 -11.19 -22.95
N GLU A 5 -8.74 -10.66 -21.90
CA GLU A 5 -8.39 -9.24 -21.75
C GLU A 5 -6.88 -9.08 -22.03
N PRO A 6 -6.48 -8.85 -23.29
CA PRO A 6 -5.08 -8.90 -23.69
C PRO A 6 -4.24 -7.79 -23.03
N GLU A 7 -4.82 -6.61 -22.81
CA GLU A 7 -4.11 -5.48 -22.18
C GLU A 7 -3.78 -5.76 -20.71
N ALA A 8 -4.68 -6.45 -19.99
CA ALA A 8 -4.42 -6.85 -18.61
C ALA A 8 -3.30 -7.89 -18.52
N VAL A 9 -3.21 -8.82 -19.47
CA VAL A 9 -2.14 -9.82 -19.54
C VAL A 9 -0.80 -9.12 -19.81
N LYS A 10 -0.76 -8.22 -20.80
CA LYS A 10 0.43 -7.47 -21.15
C LYS A 10 0.97 -6.63 -19.99
N CYS A 11 0.09 -5.96 -19.24
CA CYS A 11 0.47 -5.22 -18.03
C CYS A 11 1.20 -6.10 -16.99
N ILE A 12 0.73 -7.34 -16.80
CA ILE A 12 1.39 -8.28 -15.89
C ILE A 12 2.72 -8.77 -16.46
N GLU A 13 2.79 -9.01 -17.78
CA GLU A 13 4.02 -9.43 -18.46
C GLU A 13 5.12 -8.37 -18.37
N ASP A 14 4.77 -7.09 -18.56
CA ASP A 14 5.70 -5.95 -18.50
C ASP A 14 6.32 -5.79 -17.10
N ASP A 15 5.53 -5.98 -16.03
CA ASP A 15 5.97 -5.80 -14.63
C ASP A 15 6.31 -7.12 -13.90
N LEU A 16 6.40 -8.25 -14.63
CA LEU A 16 6.46 -9.60 -14.05
C LEU A 16 7.63 -9.79 -13.07
N GLU A 17 8.82 -9.29 -13.43
CA GLU A 17 10.03 -9.40 -12.61
C GLU A 17 9.83 -8.72 -11.24
N GLU A 18 9.30 -7.50 -11.24
CA GLU A 18 9.03 -6.74 -10.02
C GLU A 18 7.94 -7.39 -9.16
N LEU A 19 6.90 -7.94 -9.81
CA LEU A 19 5.81 -8.63 -9.14
C LEU A 19 6.24 -9.93 -8.44
N LEU A 20 7.33 -10.57 -8.88
CA LEU A 20 7.81 -11.82 -8.30
C LEU A 20 8.83 -11.61 -7.15
N ASN A 21 9.37 -10.41 -6.96
CA ASN A 21 10.37 -10.12 -5.92
C ASN A 21 9.95 -10.51 -4.50
N PHE A 22 8.65 -10.51 -4.18
CA PHE A 22 8.19 -10.90 -2.84
C PHE A 22 8.43 -12.39 -2.51
N TYR A 23 8.69 -13.25 -3.51
CA TYR A 23 9.01 -14.66 -3.29
C TYR A 23 10.35 -14.87 -2.57
N GLU A 24 11.25 -13.89 -2.59
CA GLU A 24 12.50 -13.97 -1.83
C GLU A 24 12.28 -13.94 -0.31
N GLN A 25 11.11 -13.46 0.13
CA GLN A 25 10.77 -13.32 1.54
C GLN A 25 10.20 -14.62 2.13
N SER A 26 10.24 -14.73 3.47
CA SER A 26 9.68 -15.89 4.17
C SER A 26 8.17 -16.03 3.96
N GLU A 27 7.67 -17.27 3.98
CA GLU A 27 6.25 -17.59 3.73
C GLU A 27 5.26 -16.76 4.57
N PRO A 28 5.51 -16.49 5.87
CA PRO A 28 4.62 -15.62 6.66
C PRO A 28 4.58 -14.17 6.17
N LEU A 29 5.69 -13.67 5.61
CA LEU A 29 5.76 -12.32 5.03
C LEU A 29 5.10 -12.27 3.66
N ARG A 30 5.22 -13.31 2.83
CA ARG A 30 4.59 -13.38 1.49
C ARG A 30 3.08 -13.13 1.54
N ILE A 31 2.38 -13.71 2.53
CA ILE A 31 0.93 -13.54 2.71
C ILE A 31 0.56 -12.07 2.96
N LYS A 32 1.42 -11.32 3.64
CA LYS A 32 1.20 -9.90 3.96
C LYS A 32 1.62 -8.99 2.80
N LEU A 33 2.78 -9.25 2.20
CA LEU A 33 3.36 -8.45 1.13
C LEU A 33 2.56 -8.52 -0.16
N ARG A 34 1.97 -9.68 -0.49
CA ARG A 34 1.13 -9.84 -1.70
C ARG A 34 -0.14 -8.98 -1.70
N THR A 35 -0.53 -8.39 -0.56
CA THR A 35 -1.76 -7.60 -0.46
C THR A 35 -1.47 -6.13 -0.23
N THR A 36 -2.08 -5.29 -1.06
CA THR A 36 -2.03 -3.81 -0.98
C THR A 36 -3.06 -3.23 -0.02
N ASN A 37 -3.84 -4.07 0.68
CA ASN A 37 -4.95 -3.69 1.57
C ASN A 37 -4.62 -2.54 2.54
N ILE A 38 -3.42 -2.56 3.12
CA ILE A 38 -2.97 -1.55 4.09
C ILE A 38 -2.77 -0.19 3.40
N ILE A 39 -2.08 -0.20 2.26
CA ILE A 39 -1.78 0.98 1.45
C ILE A 39 -3.09 1.56 0.88
N GLU A 40 -3.95 0.70 0.33
CA GLU A 40 -5.26 1.08 -0.18
C GLU A 40 -6.14 1.71 0.89
N ARG A 41 -6.09 1.21 2.13
CA ARG A 41 -6.83 1.80 3.25
C ARG A 41 -6.34 3.21 3.57
N VAL A 42 -5.03 3.46 3.52
CA VAL A 42 -4.47 4.80 3.71
C VAL A 42 -4.89 5.73 2.57
N PHE A 43 -4.76 5.31 1.32
CA PHE A 43 -5.19 6.11 0.17
C PHE A 43 -6.70 6.37 0.13
N ARG A 44 -7.51 5.43 0.63
CA ARG A 44 -8.94 5.65 0.80
C ARG A 44 -9.22 6.77 1.81
N GLU A 45 -8.49 6.81 2.91
CA GLU A 45 -8.63 7.87 3.91
C GLU A 45 -8.17 9.23 3.37
N VAL A 46 -7.09 9.26 2.59
CA VAL A 46 -6.66 10.47 1.86
C VAL A 46 -7.78 10.96 0.95
N ARG A 47 -8.26 10.10 0.04
CA ARG A 47 -9.36 10.43 -0.89
C ARG A 47 -10.62 10.86 -0.16
N ARG A 48 -10.98 10.22 0.95
CA ARG A 48 -12.17 10.57 1.75
C ARG A 48 -12.10 12.01 2.29
N ARG A 49 -10.92 12.45 2.74
CA ARG A 49 -10.73 13.78 3.31
C ARG A 49 -10.49 14.87 2.28
N THR A 50 -9.95 14.52 1.11
CA THR A 50 -9.76 15.47 0.01
C THR A 50 -11.01 15.58 -0.88
N ARG A 51 -11.91 14.58 -0.88
CA ARG A 51 -13.16 14.61 -1.66
C ARG A 51 -14.01 15.89 -1.50
N PRO A 52 -14.21 16.48 -0.31
CA PRO A 52 -14.96 17.74 -0.18
C PRO A 52 -14.18 18.99 -0.64
N MET A 53 -12.89 18.86 -0.93
CA MET A 53 -12.02 19.97 -1.34
C MET A 53 -12.04 20.04 -2.88
N SER A 54 -12.86 20.91 -3.45
CA SER A 54 -13.02 21.05 -4.91
C SER A 54 -11.71 21.42 -5.62
N CYS A 55 -10.84 22.19 -4.98
CA CYS A 55 -9.52 22.55 -5.48
C CYS A 55 -8.60 22.94 -4.32
N PHE A 56 -7.29 22.84 -4.55
CA PHE A 56 -6.28 23.34 -3.62
C PHE A 56 -5.60 24.57 -4.20
N ASN A 57 -5.65 25.68 -3.48
CA ASN A 57 -5.05 26.95 -3.94
C ASN A 57 -3.52 26.95 -3.94
N ASN A 58 -2.87 26.06 -3.17
CA ASN A 58 -1.40 26.00 -3.05
C ASN A 58 -0.95 24.56 -2.78
N ARG A 59 0.14 24.13 -3.41
CA ARG A 59 0.83 22.86 -3.17
C ARG A 59 1.14 22.64 -1.68
N ALA A 60 1.58 23.68 -0.97
CA ALA A 60 1.88 23.60 0.47
C ALA A 60 0.65 23.24 1.32
N SER A 61 -0.57 23.56 0.86
CA SER A 61 -1.80 23.18 1.54
C SER A 61 -2.11 21.69 1.38
N VAL A 62 -1.87 21.14 0.18
CA VAL A 62 -2.00 19.69 -0.09
C VAL A 62 -1.01 18.90 0.76
N GLU A 63 0.26 19.30 0.77
CA GLU A 63 1.31 18.63 1.52
C GLU A 63 0.98 18.57 3.02
N ARG A 64 0.51 19.67 3.60
CA ARG A 64 0.08 19.70 5.01
C ARG A 64 -1.07 18.73 5.29
N ILE A 65 -2.06 18.64 4.41
CA ILE A 65 -3.21 17.74 4.59
C ILE A 65 -2.77 16.29 4.48
N ILE A 66 -1.98 15.94 3.46
CA ILE A 66 -1.45 14.58 3.30
C ILE A 66 -0.60 14.21 4.52
N PHE A 67 0.32 15.08 4.92
CA PHE A 67 1.17 14.86 6.10
C PHE A 67 0.35 14.66 7.38
N ALA A 68 -0.68 15.46 7.61
CA ALA A 68 -1.56 15.33 8.77
C ALA A 68 -2.31 13.98 8.78
N ILE A 69 -2.75 13.51 7.61
CA ILE A 69 -3.43 12.21 7.46
C ILE A 69 -2.46 11.07 7.76
N LEU A 70 -1.29 11.07 7.13
CA LEU A 70 -0.27 10.04 7.34
C LEU A 70 0.20 10.00 8.80
N THR A 71 0.46 11.16 9.40
CA THR A 71 0.82 11.27 10.82
C THR A 71 -0.26 10.70 11.72
N ARG A 72 -1.55 10.98 11.44
CA ARG A 72 -2.65 10.40 12.20
C ARG A 72 -2.74 8.89 12.03
N GLN A 73 -2.57 8.38 10.81
CA GLN A 73 -2.59 6.93 10.56
C GLN A 73 -1.43 6.23 11.28
N ASN A 74 -0.24 6.80 11.27
CA ASN A 74 0.91 6.29 12.02
C ASN A 74 0.63 6.23 13.53
N LYS A 75 0.07 7.29 14.12
CA LYS A 75 -0.33 7.31 15.54
C LYS A 75 -1.39 6.25 15.88
N LEU A 76 -2.29 5.91 14.96
CA LEU A 76 -3.29 4.85 15.19
C LEU A 76 -2.67 3.44 15.18
N TRP A 77 -1.55 3.27 14.48
CA TRP A 77 -0.80 2.01 14.43
C TRP A 77 0.29 1.91 15.48
N GLU A 78 0.58 3.02 16.16
CA GLU A 78 1.45 3.06 17.33
C GLU A 78 0.94 2.08 18.40
N GLY A 79 1.80 1.15 18.83
CA GLY A 79 1.44 0.08 19.76
C GLY A 79 0.65 -1.10 19.16
N LYS A 80 0.31 -1.07 17.87
CA LYS A 80 -0.39 -2.17 17.16
C LYS A 80 0.34 -2.52 15.85
N PRO A 81 1.49 -3.21 15.92
CA PRO A 81 2.27 -3.51 14.74
C PRO A 81 1.46 -4.36 13.75
N LEU A 82 1.49 -3.96 12.48
CA LEU A 82 0.78 -4.63 11.38
C LEU A 82 1.27 -6.08 11.18
N ILE A 83 2.55 -6.30 11.46
CA ILE A 83 3.20 -7.61 11.45
C ILE A 83 3.74 -7.86 12.86
N LYS A 84 3.15 -8.85 13.55
CA LYS A 84 3.64 -9.29 14.85
C LYS A 84 4.97 -10.03 14.67
N ASN A 85 5.93 -9.80 15.56
CA ASN A 85 7.25 -10.45 15.54
C ASN A 85 8.02 -10.25 14.22
N PHE A 86 7.94 -9.06 13.60
CA PHE A 86 8.64 -8.76 12.36
C PHE A 86 10.14 -9.14 12.40
N SER A 87 10.82 -8.83 13.50
CA SER A 87 12.23 -9.17 13.72
C SER A 87 12.53 -10.68 13.74
N LYS A 88 11.56 -11.53 14.11
CA LYS A 88 11.72 -12.99 14.09
C LYS A 88 11.50 -13.57 12.69
N LEU A 89 10.78 -12.84 11.82
CA LEU A 89 10.49 -13.26 10.45
C LEU A 89 11.65 -12.98 9.49
N THR A 90 12.54 -12.07 9.86
CA THR A 90 13.74 -11.69 9.10
C THR A 90 14.99 -12.48 9.49
N GLN A 91 14.94 -13.28 10.57
CA GLN A 91 16.10 -14.00 11.12
C GLN A 91 16.25 -15.46 10.62
N ASN A 92 15.38 -15.92 9.72
CA ASN A 92 15.41 -17.29 9.18
C ASN A 92 15.91 -17.34 7.72
N THR A 93 16.75 -16.38 7.32
CA THR A 93 17.50 -16.44 6.06
C THR A 93 18.98 -16.58 6.36
#